data_AF-A0A835JL43-F1
#
_entry.id   AF-A0A835JL43-F1
#
_cell.length_a   1.000
_cell.length_b   1.000
_cell.length_c   1.000
_cell.angle_alpha   90.00
_cell.angle_beta   90.00
_cell.angle_gamma   90.00
#
_symmetry.space_group_name_H-M   'P 1'
#
loop_
_entity.id
_entity.type
_entity.pdbx_description
1 polymer ?
#
loop_
_entity_poly.entity_id
_entity_poly.type
_entity_poly.pdbx_seq_one_letter_code
_entity_poly.pdbx_strand_id
1 'polypeptide(L)'
;MDSQLRKLVTGLFLLSAIFVSGVKAWTGEIHGRVVCDVCGDSSIGPEDHVLEGPYSLFISVIGCEWFCLWCSWTKLIQIVTGERWKYVFSLLFFLMFLQCMLVLSTLQDRVLGGAEVAVLCITKSGEVLNYQAFTNDKGVYTVAETMSESDRWDACLARPISSFNEHCTQLGETSTGVKFSYTLPSGFSHRVKPFVYIPAIVPTYCK
;
A
#
# COMPACT_ATOMS: atom_id res chain seq x y z
N MET A 1 11.21 1.76 44.87
CA MET A 1 9.92 1.46 44.19
C MET A 1 9.34 0.23 44.85
N ASP A 2 8.32 0.42 45.69
CA ASP A 2 7.80 -0.62 46.58
C ASP A 2 7.29 -1.84 45.83
N SER A 3 7.42 -3.01 46.46
CA SER A 3 6.98 -4.30 45.88
C SER A 3 5.49 -4.30 45.54
N GLN A 4 4.69 -3.57 46.31
CA GLN A 4 3.25 -3.41 46.09
C GLN A 4 2.94 -2.53 44.87
N LEU A 5 3.69 -1.44 44.68
CA LEU A 5 3.53 -0.57 43.52
C LEU A 5 3.94 -1.29 42.23
N ARG A 6 4.98 -2.13 42.28
CA ARG A 6 5.39 -2.95 41.12
C ARG A 6 4.30 -3.94 40.71
N LYS A 7 3.64 -4.60 41.67
CA LYS A 7 2.52 -5.52 41.40
C LYS A 7 1.32 -4.81 40.76
N LEU A 8 0.97 -3.62 41.26
CA LEU A 8 -0.09 -2.79 40.68
C LEU A 8 0.24 -2.34 39.26
N VAL A 9 1.46 -1.89 39.00
CA VAL A 9 1.89 -1.47 37.66
C VAL A 9 1.90 -2.64 36.68
N THR A 10 2.43 -3.80 37.07
CA THR A 10 2.39 -5.00 36.23
C THR A 10 0.97 -5.49 35.98
N GLY A 11 0.09 -5.44 36.99
CA GLY A 11 -1.32 -5.79 36.84
C GLY A 11 -2.06 -4.84 35.88
N LEU A 12 -1.82 -3.54 35.99
CA LEU A 12 -2.43 -2.52 35.12
C LEU A 12 -1.96 -2.68 33.66
N PHE A 13 -0.69 -3.02 33.46
CA PHE A 13 -0.10 -3.26 32.14
C PHE A 13 -0.64 -4.54 31.48
N LEU A 14 -0.90 -5.58 32.27
CA LEU A 14 -1.54 -6.80 31.79
C LEU A 14 -3.03 -6.57 31.46
N LEU A 15 -3.74 -5.83 32.31
CA LEU A 15 -5.13 -5.43 32.04
C LEU A 15 -5.24 -4.59 30.77
N SER A 16 -4.37 -3.59 30.58
CA SER A 16 -4.37 -2.79 29.36
C SER A 16 -4.02 -3.63 28.12
N ALA A 17 -3.08 -4.57 28.22
CA ALA A 17 -2.75 -5.48 27.12
C ALA A 17 -3.95 -6.36 26.69
N ILE A 18 -4.80 -6.79 27.63
CA ILE A 18 -6.02 -7.57 27.35
C ILE A 18 -7.08 -6.73 26.63
N PHE A 19 -7.22 -5.44 26.99
CA PHE A 19 -8.17 -4.55 26.30
C PHE A 19 -7.68 -4.12 24.91
N VAL A 20 -6.37 -4.15 24.64
CA VAL A 20 -5.79 -3.80 23.33
C VAL A 20 -5.77 -5.02 22.38
N SER A 21 -5.87 -6.25 22.88
CA SER A 21 -5.96 -7.45 22.04
C SER A 21 -7.36 -7.63 21.44
N GLY A 22 -7.64 -6.85 20.41
CA GLY A 22 -8.37 -7.31 19.23
C GLY A 22 -9.88 -7.29 19.32
N VAL A 23 -10.48 -6.13 19.07
CA VAL A 23 -11.77 -6.12 18.38
C VAL A 23 -11.48 -6.60 16.95
N LYS A 24 -11.61 -7.90 16.72
CA LYS A 24 -11.54 -8.44 15.35
C LYS A 24 -12.77 -7.93 14.62
N ALA A 25 -12.56 -7.11 13.59
CA ALA A 25 -13.59 -6.82 12.61
C ALA A 25 -14.07 -8.17 12.05
N TRP A 26 -15.27 -8.55 12.47
CA TRP A 26 -15.92 -9.82 12.21
C TRP A 26 -16.53 -9.92 10.80
N THR A 27 -16.62 -8.80 10.09
CA THR A 27 -17.17 -8.69 8.74
C THR A 27 -16.06 -8.79 7.70
N GLY A 28 -16.31 -9.50 6.60
CA GLY A 28 -15.41 -9.50 5.45
C GLY A 28 -15.25 -8.10 4.84
N GLU A 29 -14.13 -7.85 4.16
CA GLU A 29 -13.86 -6.56 3.51
C GLU A 29 -13.35 -6.78 2.08
N ILE A 30 -13.71 -5.91 1.16
CA ILE A 30 -13.14 -5.86 -0.18
C ILE A 30 -12.32 -4.59 -0.27
N HIS A 31 -11.03 -4.72 -0.58
CA HIS A 31 -10.17 -3.58 -0.86
C HIS A 31 -9.67 -3.63 -2.29
N GLY A 32 -9.61 -2.48 -2.93
CA GLY A 32 -8.91 -2.34 -4.19
C GLY A 32 -8.27 -0.98 -4.30
N ARG A 33 -7.54 -0.78 -5.40
CA ARG A 33 -6.79 0.44 -5.65
C ARG A 33 -7.13 1.04 -7.01
N VAL A 34 -7.04 2.36 -7.09
CA VAL A 34 -7.12 3.11 -8.34
C VAL A 34 -5.83 3.91 -8.51
N VAL A 35 -5.20 3.77 -9.67
CA VAL A 35 -3.90 4.37 -9.98
C VAL A 35 -3.98 5.12 -11.32
N CYS A 36 -3.22 6.19 -11.46
CA CYS A 36 -2.98 6.81 -12.76
C CYS A 36 -1.61 6.40 -13.30
N ASP A 37 -1.62 5.66 -14.41
CA ASP A 37 -0.43 5.36 -15.18
C ASP A 37 -0.16 6.51 -16.16
N VAL A 38 0.85 7.33 -15.84
CA VAL A 38 1.11 8.59 -16.53
C VAL A 38 1.88 8.39 -17.84
N CYS A 39 2.76 7.39 -17.90
CA CYS A 39 3.60 7.14 -19.06
C CYS A 39 3.21 5.90 -19.86
N GLY A 40 2.25 5.10 -19.39
CA GLY A 40 1.89 3.86 -20.06
C GLY A 40 3.02 2.84 -20.04
N ASP A 41 4.09 3.08 -19.27
CA ASP A 41 5.15 2.11 -19.11
C ASP A 41 4.55 1.02 -18.23
N SER A 42 4.17 -0.07 -18.90
CA SER A 42 3.46 -1.21 -18.32
C SER A 42 4.27 -1.98 -17.27
N SER A 43 5.29 -1.33 -16.68
CA SER A 43 6.16 -1.72 -15.57
C SER A 43 5.40 -1.93 -14.27
N ILE A 44 4.25 -1.25 -14.08
CA ILE A 44 3.31 -1.59 -13.02
C ILE A 44 2.40 -2.69 -13.56
N GLY A 45 2.90 -3.92 -13.47
CA GLY A 45 2.07 -5.09 -13.62
C GLY A 45 1.03 -5.12 -12.48
N PRO A 46 -0.23 -5.50 -12.75
CA PRO A 46 -1.26 -5.67 -11.72
C PRO A 46 -0.96 -6.75 -10.67
N GLU A 47 0.10 -7.53 -10.90
CA GLU A 47 0.61 -8.59 -10.04
C GLU A 47 1.90 -8.16 -9.33
N ASP A 48 2.45 -6.99 -9.69
CA ASP A 48 3.77 -6.54 -9.23
C ASP A 48 3.63 -5.61 -8.04
N HIS A 49 3.76 -6.29 -6.89
CA HIS A 49 4.06 -5.75 -5.57
C HIS A 49 2.87 -5.23 -4.75
N VAL A 50 2.47 -6.10 -3.82
CA VAL A 50 1.87 -5.75 -2.53
C VAL A 50 2.65 -4.59 -1.92
N LEU A 51 2.07 -3.40 -1.96
CA LEU A 51 2.62 -2.22 -1.29
C LEU A 51 1.56 -1.60 -0.37
N GLU A 52 0.77 -2.46 0.27
CA GLU A 52 0.48 -2.24 1.68
C GLU A 52 1.63 -2.86 2.48
N GLY A 53 2.60 -2.01 2.79
CA GLY A 53 3.78 -2.32 3.60
C GLY A 53 4.82 -3.10 2.82
N PRO A 54 5.69 -2.40 2.07
CA PRO A 54 7.02 -2.25 2.63
C PRO A 54 7.82 -1.05 2.07
N TYR A 55 7.29 0.11 1.65
CA TYR A 55 8.21 1.22 1.29
C TYR A 55 8.87 1.86 2.51
N SER A 56 8.15 1.97 3.63
CA SER A 56 8.75 2.34 4.91
C SER A 56 9.76 1.27 5.40
N LEU A 57 9.46 -0.02 5.18
CA LEU A 57 10.36 -1.13 5.49
C LEU A 57 11.49 -1.30 4.48
N PHE A 58 11.33 -0.96 3.19
CA PHE A 58 12.38 -0.99 2.16
C PHE A 58 13.30 0.18 2.39
N ILE A 59 12.81 1.39 2.70
CA ILE A 59 13.66 2.49 3.15
C ILE A 59 14.38 2.12 4.46
N SER A 60 13.74 1.37 5.37
CA SER A 60 14.36 0.87 6.60
C SER A 60 15.36 -0.28 6.35
N VAL A 61 15.12 -1.18 5.40
CA VAL A 61 15.95 -2.36 5.09
C VAL A 61 17.10 -1.96 4.19
N ILE A 62 16.86 -1.18 3.14
CA ILE A 62 17.88 -0.47 2.37
C ILE A 62 18.66 0.45 3.32
N GLY A 63 18.00 1.20 4.21
CA GLY A 63 18.68 1.97 5.24
C GLY A 63 19.62 1.14 6.11
N CYS A 64 19.19 -0.04 6.57
CA CYS A 64 20.01 -0.96 7.38
C CYS A 64 21.15 -1.63 6.60
N GLU A 65 20.89 -2.13 5.39
CA GLU A 65 21.92 -2.76 4.54
C GLU A 65 22.96 -1.74 4.07
N TRP A 66 22.53 -0.53 3.73
CA TRP A 66 23.42 0.57 3.35
C TRP A 66 24.20 1.11 4.54
N PHE A 67 23.64 1.10 5.76
CA PHE A 67 24.38 1.43 6.98
C PHE A 67 25.48 0.39 7.28
N CYS A 68 25.20 -0.89 7.03
CA CYS A 68 26.19 -1.97 7.14
C CYS A 68 27.29 -1.87 6.07
N LEU A 69 26.91 -1.57 4.82
CA LEU A 69 27.85 -1.31 3.72
C LEU A 69 28.72 -0.09 4.00
N TRP A 70 28.13 0.99 4.52
CA TRP A 70 28.84 2.19 4.96
C TRP A 70 29.87 1.91 6.06
N CYS A 71 29.48 1.16 7.11
CA CYS A 71 30.38 0.76 8.19
C CYS A 71 31.53 -0.12 7.68
N SER A 72 31.28 -1.01 6.73
CA SER A 72 32.34 -1.83 6.11
C SER A 72 33.24 -1.01 5.19
N TRP A 73 32.68 -0.11 4.40
CA TRP A 73 33.39 0.76 3.45
C TRP A 73 34.31 1.76 4.14
N THR A 74 33.86 2.37 5.25
CA THR A 74 34.70 3.30 6.04
C THR A 74 35.89 2.62 6.70
N LYS A 75 35.77 1.34 7.10
CA LYS A 75 36.91 0.52 7.56
C LYS A 75 37.88 0.22 6.43
N LEU A 76 37.38 -0.13 5.24
CA LEU A 76 38.20 -0.42 4.06
C LEU A 76 38.97 0.80 3.57
N ILE A 77 38.33 1.98 3.55
CA ILE A 77 38.98 3.25 3.20
C ILE A 77 40.07 3.65 4.20
N GLN A 78 39.86 3.42 5.50
CA GLN A 78 40.91 3.65 6.50
C GLN A 78 42.15 2.78 6.25
N ILE A 79 41.96 1.52 5.82
CA ILE A 79 43.06 0.59 5.52
C ILE A 79 43.85 1.03 4.27
N VAL A 80 43.15 1.55 3.25
CA VAL A 80 43.78 1.84 1.93
C VAL A 80 44.34 3.26 1.82
N THR A 81 43.73 4.27 2.46
CA THR A 81 44.03 5.70 2.18
C THR A 81 44.43 6.54 3.40
N GLY A 82 44.46 5.95 4.59
CA GLY A 82 44.75 6.65 5.85
C GLY A 82 43.63 7.60 6.32
N GLU A 83 43.81 8.25 7.48
CA GLU A 83 42.74 9.04 8.12
C GLU A 83 42.28 10.28 7.34
N ARG A 84 43.14 10.82 6.48
CA ARG A 84 42.92 12.12 5.82
C ARG A 84 41.75 12.12 4.82
N TRP A 85 41.43 10.98 4.21
CA TRP A 85 40.39 10.87 3.18
C TRP A 85 39.08 10.26 3.67
N LYS A 86 39.06 9.73 4.91
CA LYS A 86 37.90 9.05 5.50
C LYS A 86 36.62 9.89 5.44
N TYR A 87 36.72 11.17 5.80
CA TYR A 87 35.56 12.07 5.86
C TYR A 87 35.04 12.48 4.48
N VAL A 88 35.92 12.59 3.48
CA VAL A 88 35.56 13.00 2.11
C VAL A 88 34.80 11.89 1.40
N PHE A 89 35.29 10.65 1.46
CA PHE A 89 34.60 9.51 0.84
C PHE A 89 33.29 9.14 1.54
N SER A 90 33.28 9.28 2.87
CA SER A 90 32.06 9.22 3.68
C SER A 90 31.04 10.23 3.13
N LEU A 91 31.37 11.53 3.12
CA LEU A 91 30.45 12.56 2.62
C LEU A 91 29.92 12.29 1.21
N LEU A 92 30.79 11.86 0.28
CA LEU A 92 30.38 11.54 -1.10
C LEU A 92 29.38 10.38 -1.19
N PHE A 93 29.57 9.31 -0.41
CA PHE A 93 28.63 8.20 -0.40
C PHE A 93 27.30 8.61 0.24
N PHE A 94 27.31 9.50 1.25
CA PHE A 94 26.07 9.98 1.88
C PHE A 94 25.28 10.85 0.90
N LEU A 95 25.96 11.72 0.16
CA LEU A 95 25.34 12.51 -0.90
C LEU A 95 24.76 11.62 -2.00
N MET A 96 25.48 10.57 -2.41
CA MET A 96 24.99 9.60 -3.40
C MET A 96 23.75 8.84 -2.88
N PHE A 97 23.74 8.45 -1.60
CA PHE A 97 22.58 7.82 -0.96
C PHE A 97 21.38 8.78 -0.88
N LEU A 98 21.61 10.03 -0.46
CA LEU A 98 20.57 11.05 -0.39
C LEU A 98 19.95 11.31 -1.77
N GLN A 99 20.78 11.34 -2.81
CA GLN A 99 20.35 11.50 -4.18
C GLN A 99 19.58 10.27 -4.72
N CYS A 100 20.01 9.06 -4.37
CA CYS A 100 19.30 7.82 -4.69
C CYS A 100 17.91 7.79 -4.04
N MET A 101 17.83 8.16 -2.76
CA MET A 101 16.57 8.28 -2.02
C MET A 101 15.62 9.33 -2.61
N LEU A 102 16.16 10.47 -3.05
CA LEU A 102 15.40 11.49 -3.79
C LEU A 102 14.85 10.92 -5.11
N VAL A 103 15.64 10.18 -5.88
CA VAL A 103 15.20 9.57 -7.16
C VAL A 103 14.14 8.46 -6.92
N LEU A 104 14.31 7.65 -5.88
CA LEU A 104 13.31 6.65 -5.48
C LEU A 104 11.99 7.30 -5.02
N SER A 105 12.05 8.46 -4.36
CA SER A 105 10.83 9.20 -3.98
C SER A 105 10.08 9.82 -5.17
N THR A 106 10.74 10.01 -6.31
CA THR A 106 10.11 10.51 -7.54
C THR A 106 9.49 9.42 -8.41
N LEU A 107 9.76 8.14 -8.15
CA LEU A 107 9.12 6.99 -8.82
C LEU A 107 7.75 6.64 -8.20
N GLN A 108 7.02 7.64 -7.72
CA GLN A 108 5.71 7.45 -7.11
C GLN A 108 4.65 7.43 -8.21
N ASP A 109 4.03 6.26 -8.43
CA ASP A 109 2.77 6.18 -9.15
C ASP A 109 1.81 7.22 -8.62
N ARG A 110 1.21 8.03 -9.50
CA ARG A 110 0.30 9.08 -9.07
C ARG A 110 -1.00 8.42 -8.61
N VAL A 111 -1.12 8.29 -7.30
CA VAL A 111 -2.26 7.73 -6.60
C VAL A 111 -3.48 8.63 -6.77
N LEU A 112 -4.62 8.06 -7.15
CA LEU A 112 -5.85 8.81 -7.40
C LEU A 112 -6.77 8.79 -6.18
N GLY A 113 -6.73 9.86 -5.39
CA GLY A 113 -7.69 10.08 -4.32
C GLY A 113 -9.03 10.63 -4.83
N GLY A 114 -10.11 10.19 -4.20
CA GLY A 114 -11.49 10.58 -4.52
C GLY A 114 -12.10 9.83 -5.70
N ALA A 115 -11.39 8.95 -6.40
CA ALA A 115 -11.91 8.19 -7.53
C ALA A 115 -13.11 7.31 -7.12
N GLU A 116 -14.09 7.20 -8.01
CA GLU A 116 -15.35 6.54 -7.77
C GLU A 116 -15.34 5.11 -8.32
N VAL A 117 -15.77 4.16 -7.49
CA VAL A 117 -15.80 2.73 -7.80
C VAL A 117 -17.15 2.14 -7.39
N ALA A 118 -17.72 1.28 -8.24
CA ALA A 118 -18.86 0.45 -7.90
C ALA A 118 -18.44 -1.00 -7.69
N VAL A 119 -18.95 -1.63 -6.64
CA VAL A 119 -18.84 -3.06 -6.39
C VAL A 119 -20.24 -3.66 -6.37
N LEU A 120 -20.55 -4.45 -7.39
CA LEU A 120 -21.82 -5.17 -7.49
C LEU A 120 -21.61 -6.59 -6.99
N CYS A 121 -22.31 -6.99 -5.93
CA CYS A 121 -22.22 -8.34 -5.38
C CYS A 121 -23.56 -9.06 -5.49
N ILE A 122 -23.50 -10.35 -5.75
CA ILE A 122 -24.64 -11.27 -5.72
C ILE A 122 -24.49 -12.12 -4.46
N THR A 123 -25.53 -12.20 -3.66
CA THR A 123 -25.58 -13.05 -2.46
C THR A 123 -25.87 -14.49 -2.82
N LYS A 124 -25.73 -15.41 -1.86
CA LYS A 124 -26.12 -16.81 -2.05
C LYS A 124 -27.63 -16.99 -2.29
N SER A 125 -28.47 -16.09 -1.77
CA SER A 125 -29.91 -16.05 -2.05
C SER A 125 -30.25 -15.52 -3.45
N GLY A 126 -29.27 -14.94 -4.16
CA GLY A 126 -29.44 -14.34 -5.48
C GLY A 126 -29.86 -12.87 -5.44
N GLU A 127 -29.78 -12.20 -4.28
CA GLU A 127 -29.96 -10.76 -4.16
C GLU A 127 -28.76 -10.02 -4.76
N VAL A 128 -29.03 -8.93 -5.49
CA VAL A 128 -27.97 -8.10 -6.10
C VAL A 128 -27.82 -6.81 -5.30
N LEU A 129 -26.64 -6.62 -4.74
CA LEU A 129 -26.25 -5.47 -3.93
C LEU A 129 -25.30 -4.57 -4.73
N ASN A 130 -25.50 -3.25 -4.64
CA ASN A 130 -24.65 -2.26 -5.31
C ASN A 130 -24.01 -1.34 -4.27
N TYR A 131 -22.72 -1.51 -4.07
CA TYR A 131 -21.92 -0.67 -3.20
C TYR A 131 -21.17 0.38 -4.03
N GLN A 132 -21.29 1.63 -3.64
CA GLN A 132 -20.54 2.74 -4.22
C GLN A 132 -19.52 3.21 -3.20
N ALA A 133 -18.26 3.27 -3.62
CA ALA A 133 -17.14 3.64 -2.76
C ALA A 133 -16.26 4.68 -3.45
N PHE A 134 -15.60 5.50 -2.63
CA PHE A 134 -14.63 6.48 -3.06
C PHE A 134 -13.25 6.11 -2.54
N THR A 135 -12.22 6.37 -3.33
CA THR A 135 -10.85 6.14 -2.89
C THR A 135 -10.40 7.21 -1.89
N ASN A 136 -9.62 6.80 -0.90
CA ASN A 136 -8.94 7.72 0.01
C ASN A 136 -7.75 8.42 -0.66
N ASP A 137 -7.05 9.27 0.07
CA ASP A 137 -5.79 9.94 -0.34
C ASP A 137 -4.70 8.96 -0.85
N LYS A 138 -4.75 7.69 -0.44
CA LYS A 138 -3.88 6.59 -0.89
C LYS A 138 -4.44 5.80 -2.06
N GLY A 139 -5.53 6.24 -2.67
CA GLY A 139 -6.14 5.62 -3.85
C GLY A 139 -6.79 4.27 -3.54
N VAL A 140 -7.03 3.97 -2.27
CA VAL A 140 -7.61 2.71 -1.79
C VAL A 140 -9.09 2.93 -1.51
N TYR A 141 -9.93 2.03 -2.01
CA TYR A 141 -11.35 1.95 -1.65
C TYR A 141 -11.61 0.70 -0.83
N THR A 142 -12.57 0.77 0.07
CA THR A 142 -12.99 -0.34 0.94
C THR A 142 -14.50 -0.50 0.91
N VAL A 143 -14.97 -1.73 0.76
CA VAL A 143 -16.38 -2.12 0.91
C VAL A 143 -16.47 -3.17 1.99
N ALA A 144 -17.23 -2.88 3.05
CA ALA A 144 -17.43 -3.82 4.15
C ALA A 144 -18.64 -4.72 3.89
N GLU A 145 -18.55 -5.96 4.33
CA GLU A 145 -19.64 -6.93 4.29
C GLU A 145 -20.75 -6.52 5.26
N THR A 146 -21.97 -6.42 4.74
CA THR A 146 -23.16 -6.03 5.52
C THR A 146 -24.15 -7.19 5.73
N MET A 147 -23.87 -8.35 5.14
CA MET A 147 -24.78 -9.50 5.13
C MET A 147 -24.50 -10.48 6.27
N SER A 148 -25.50 -11.29 6.60
CA SER A 148 -25.35 -12.39 7.55
C SER A 148 -24.57 -13.56 6.93
N GLU A 149 -23.96 -14.40 7.76
CA GLU A 149 -23.12 -15.51 7.27
C GLU A 149 -23.84 -16.50 6.35
N SER A 150 -25.16 -16.64 6.51
CA SER A 150 -26.02 -17.52 5.70
C SER A 150 -26.30 -16.95 4.31
N ASP A 151 -26.25 -15.63 4.15
CA ASP A 151 -26.54 -14.93 2.89
C ASP A 151 -25.39 -14.01 2.43
N ARG A 152 -24.16 -14.47 2.71
CA ARG A 152 -22.94 -13.79 2.30
C ARG A 152 -22.86 -13.61 0.78
N TRP A 153 -21.93 -12.77 0.35
CA TRP A 153 -21.58 -12.61 -1.06
C TRP A 153 -21.09 -13.94 -1.65
N ASP A 154 -21.60 -14.28 -2.84
CA ASP A 154 -21.18 -15.43 -3.64
C ASP A 154 -20.19 -15.00 -4.73
N ALA A 155 -20.57 -13.98 -5.50
CA ALA A 155 -19.73 -13.39 -6.53
C ALA A 155 -19.87 -11.87 -6.56
N CYS A 156 -18.77 -11.17 -6.85
CA CYS A 156 -18.74 -9.72 -6.96
C CYS A 156 -18.08 -9.28 -8.27
N LEU A 157 -18.48 -8.10 -8.73
CA LEU A 157 -17.94 -7.37 -9.88
C LEU A 157 -17.56 -5.96 -9.40
N ALA A 158 -16.27 -5.70 -9.30
CA ALA A 158 -15.76 -4.35 -9.08
C ALA A 158 -15.55 -3.65 -10.42
N ARG A 159 -15.97 -2.40 -10.55
CA ARG A 159 -15.76 -1.59 -11.75
C ARG A 159 -15.46 -0.13 -11.39
N PRO A 160 -14.54 0.54 -12.09
CA PRO A 160 -14.36 1.97 -11.96
C PRO A 160 -15.55 2.69 -12.60
N ILE A 161 -15.99 3.80 -11.99
CA ILE A 161 -17.05 4.66 -12.56
C ILE A 161 -16.46 5.92 -13.14
N SER A 162 -15.75 6.69 -12.30
CA SER A 162 -15.21 7.98 -12.67
C SER A 162 -13.96 8.30 -11.87
N SER A 163 -13.10 9.14 -12.42
CA SER A 163 -12.02 9.78 -11.70
C SER A 163 -12.31 11.28 -11.63
N PHE A 164 -12.11 11.89 -10.46
CA PHE A 164 -12.25 13.33 -10.27
C PHE A 164 -10.96 14.09 -10.60
N ASN A 165 -9.99 13.43 -11.23
CA ASN A 165 -8.71 14.03 -11.55
C ASN A 165 -8.74 14.58 -12.97
N GLU A 166 -8.42 15.87 -13.12
CA GLU A 166 -8.41 16.58 -14.41
C GLU A 166 -7.48 15.94 -15.44
N HIS A 167 -6.38 15.33 -14.99
CA HIS A 167 -5.36 14.81 -15.89
C HIS A 167 -5.55 13.34 -16.25
N CYS A 168 -6.25 12.55 -15.44
CA CYS A 168 -6.31 11.09 -15.56
C CYS A 168 -7.75 10.61 -15.67
N THR A 169 -8.36 10.78 -16.84
CA THR A 169 -9.79 10.54 -17.09
C THR A 169 -10.07 9.34 -17.98
N GLN A 170 -9.08 8.87 -18.74
CA GLN A 170 -9.28 7.75 -19.66
C GLN A 170 -9.06 6.43 -18.93
N LEU A 171 -9.99 5.49 -19.10
CA LEU A 171 -9.84 4.16 -18.54
C LEU A 171 -8.94 3.32 -19.47
N GLY A 172 -7.93 2.64 -18.92
CA GLY A 172 -7.13 1.70 -19.70
C GLY A 172 -7.97 0.56 -20.28
N GLU A 173 -7.55 -0.02 -21.42
CA GLU A 173 -8.32 -1.08 -22.09
C GLU A 173 -8.58 -2.32 -21.22
N THR A 174 -7.76 -2.56 -20.19
CA THR A 174 -7.85 -3.71 -19.29
C THR A 174 -8.67 -3.48 -18.02
N SER A 175 -9.19 -2.26 -17.79
CA SER A 175 -9.80 -1.88 -16.51
C SER A 175 -11.34 -1.73 -16.51
N THR A 176 -12.03 -2.34 -17.48
CA THR A 176 -13.51 -2.30 -17.59
C THR A 176 -14.26 -2.92 -16.40
N GLY A 177 -13.60 -3.78 -15.62
CA GLY A 177 -14.13 -4.38 -14.40
C GLY A 177 -13.51 -5.74 -14.08
N VAL A 178 -13.47 -6.09 -12.80
CA VAL A 178 -12.90 -7.34 -12.28
C VAL A 178 -13.99 -8.14 -11.59
N LYS A 179 -14.31 -9.31 -12.16
CA LYS A 179 -15.21 -10.29 -11.55
C LYS A 179 -14.41 -11.25 -10.68
N PHE A 180 -14.87 -11.52 -9.47
CA PHE A 180 -14.26 -12.47 -8.54
C PHE A 180 -15.33 -13.19 -7.70
N SER A 181 -15.01 -14.41 -7.27
CA SER A 181 -15.83 -15.19 -6.33
C SER A 181 -15.41 -14.91 -4.89
N TYR A 182 -16.38 -14.74 -3.99
CA TYR A 182 -16.10 -14.45 -2.60
C TYR A 182 -16.25 -15.72 -1.75
N THR A 183 -15.18 -16.51 -1.64
CA THR A 183 -15.18 -17.79 -0.90
C THR A 183 -14.52 -17.71 0.47
N LEU A 184 -14.11 -16.52 0.90
CA LEU A 184 -13.35 -16.33 2.14
C LEU A 184 -14.25 -16.42 3.39
N PRO A 185 -13.72 -16.92 4.53
CA PRO A 185 -14.41 -16.85 5.82
C PRO A 185 -14.60 -15.41 6.30
N SER A 186 -15.55 -15.20 7.22
CA SER A 186 -15.79 -13.91 7.88
C SER A 186 -14.50 -13.37 8.53
N GLY A 187 -14.23 -12.07 8.37
CA GLY A 187 -13.03 -11.41 8.90
C GLY A 187 -11.77 -11.52 8.03
N PHE A 188 -11.87 -12.09 6.83
CA PHE A 188 -10.83 -11.99 5.80
C PHE A 188 -11.18 -10.89 4.81
N SER A 189 -10.14 -10.25 4.27
CA SER A 189 -10.31 -9.26 3.21
C SER A 189 -9.91 -9.79 1.84
N HIS A 190 -10.70 -9.47 0.84
CA HIS A 190 -10.44 -9.79 -0.56
C HIS A 190 -9.79 -8.60 -1.25
N ARG A 191 -8.61 -8.82 -1.86
CA ARG A 191 -7.90 -7.79 -2.62
C ARG A 191 -8.28 -7.87 -4.09
N VAL A 192 -8.78 -6.76 -4.62
CA VAL A 192 -9.13 -6.62 -6.04
C VAL A 192 -7.93 -6.05 -6.80
N LYS A 193 -7.71 -6.57 -8.01
CA LYS A 193 -6.74 -6.05 -8.96
C LYS A 193 -6.94 -4.55 -9.19
N PRO A 194 -5.87 -3.72 -9.19
CA PRO A 194 -6.01 -2.28 -9.33
C PRO A 194 -6.65 -1.85 -10.64
N PHE A 195 -7.42 -0.76 -10.60
CA PHE A 195 -7.89 -0.07 -11.80
C PHE A 195 -6.91 1.02 -12.22
N VAL A 196 -6.54 1.01 -13.49
CA VAL A 196 -5.58 1.95 -14.06
C VAL A 196 -6.30 2.93 -14.96
N TYR A 197 -6.11 4.22 -14.67
CA TYR A 197 -6.47 5.35 -15.52
C TYR A 197 -5.24 5.88 -16.24
N ILE A 198 -5.44 6.38 -17.45
CA ILE A 198 -4.41 6.93 -18.33
C ILE A 198 -4.72 8.43 -18.52
N PRO A 199 -3.69 9.28 -18.65
CA PRO A 199 -3.93 10.68 -18.91
C PRO A 199 -4.47 10.94 -20.31
N ALA A 200 -5.37 11.93 -20.43
CA ALA A 200 -5.90 12.33 -21.73
C ALA A 200 -4.82 12.95 -22.64
N ILE A 201 -3.77 13.51 -22.04
CA ILE A 201 -2.59 14.04 -22.72
C ILE A 201 -1.36 13.42 -22.06
N VAL A 202 -0.70 12.50 -22.77
CA VAL A 202 0.54 11.89 -22.30
C VAL A 202 1.63 12.95 -22.22
N PRO A 203 2.32 13.11 -21.08
CA PRO A 203 3.39 14.10 -20.96
C PRO A 203 4.54 13.84 -21.93
N THR A 204 5.18 14.92 -22.38
CA THR A 204 6.26 14.85 -23.38
C THR A 204 7.53 14.15 -22.88
N TYR A 205 7.69 13.98 -21.56
CA TYR A 205 8.82 13.28 -20.95
C TYR A 205 8.66 11.74 -20.99
N CYS A 206 7.49 11.23 -21.37
CA CYS A 206 7.25 9.79 -21.54
C CYS A 206 7.72 9.27 -22.93
N LYS A 207 8.64 9.98 -23.59
CA LYS A 207 9.17 9.67 -24.92
C LYS A 207 10.59 9.12 -24.85
#